data_AF-A0AAE9I172-F1
#
_entry.id   AF-A0AAE9I172-F1
#
_cell.length_a   1.000
_cell.length_b   1.000
_cell.length_c   1.000
_cell.angle_alpha   90.00
_cell.angle_beta   90.00
_cell.angle_gamma   90.00
#
_symmetry.space_group_name_H-M   'P 1'
#
loop_
_entity.id
_entity.type
_entity.pdbx_description
1 polymer ?
#
loop_
_entity_poly.entity_id
_entity_poly.type
_entity_poly.pdbx_seq_one_letter_code
_entity_poly.pdbx_strand_id
1 'polypeptide(L)'
;MTATAIDIDRARTALWALDAGVDRHQWVRIGCAAKAAGLTFEDFNDWSATAGNYGGQGDTSDAWKSFKQDGGVNAGTLFHLARQTGWADPASDNKPQRDAKRAAPLSEWWGRGLTATADHGYITRKQGTPDGLRLVSWPLQGWAAFKGRSLEGWLMVPVRTPNGDLASIQFIGTNGGEKLNAFGCPMAGTFTVGTLEHGAPAYIGEGIGHAWSLNEVTGHAAVVSFGAANIEKAAATIKAAGAVPVIVADRGKEGDARAAALRQDCKYVTLPADMASGADVNDLHLERGADAVREVLSRATMQQANDNGRDDARRRRQQDENARLQEAEHDTEPPSLSVDEMMNDCVWIASGSQVGRISNPKWVLPFSEFCDLTASCASRVEGDDGRRRRVLHAVTWKQSRTAKPCTHAHSTPDRPQSAPTLTA
;
A
#
# COMPACT_ATOMS: atom_id res chain seq x y z
N MET A 1 -34.85 11.13 21.30
CA MET A 1 -34.61 11.75 19.99
C MET A 1 -34.24 10.65 19.01
N THR A 2 -34.87 10.60 17.84
CA THR A 2 -34.62 9.56 16.81
C THR A 2 -33.25 9.76 16.17
N ALA A 3 -32.62 8.68 15.70
CA ALA A 3 -31.27 8.70 15.11
C ALA A 3 -31.11 9.74 13.98
N THR A 4 -32.19 10.04 13.25
CA THR A 4 -32.21 11.06 12.19
C THR A 4 -32.06 12.50 12.68
N ALA A 5 -32.61 12.84 13.86
CA ALA A 5 -32.49 14.19 14.43
C ALA A 5 -31.06 14.47 14.93
N ILE A 6 -30.41 13.43 15.48
CA ILE A 6 -29.02 13.49 15.97
C ILE A 6 -28.04 13.71 14.81
N ASP A 7 -28.29 13.10 13.64
CA ASP A 7 -27.44 13.27 12.45
C ASP A 7 -27.57 14.67 11.80
N ILE A 8 -28.75 15.30 11.88
CA ILE A 8 -28.97 16.67 11.37
C ILE A 8 -28.29 17.72 12.25
N ASP A 9 -28.39 17.64 13.58
CA ASP A 9 -27.73 18.58 14.49
C ASP A 9 -26.20 18.46 14.41
N ARG A 10 -25.70 17.24 14.20
CA ARG A 10 -24.28 16.99 13.91
C ARG A 10 -23.83 17.63 12.59
N ALA A 11 -24.63 17.55 11.53
CA ALA A 11 -24.33 18.23 10.27
C ALA A 11 -24.34 19.76 10.42
N ARG A 12 -25.30 20.31 11.19
CA ARG A 12 -25.41 21.75 11.45
C ARG A 12 -24.15 22.25 12.17
N THR A 13 -23.75 21.60 13.26
CA THR A 13 -22.54 21.99 14.00
C THR A 13 -21.27 21.90 13.15
N ALA A 14 -21.18 20.95 12.22
CA ALA A 14 -20.08 20.86 11.26
C ALA A 14 -20.07 22.03 10.26
N LEU A 15 -21.23 22.42 9.74
CA LEU A 15 -21.36 23.58 8.83
C LEU A 15 -20.91 24.87 9.52
N TRP A 16 -21.35 25.11 10.76
CA TRP A 16 -21.00 26.31 11.52
C TRP A 16 -19.53 26.41 11.94
N ALA A 17 -18.76 25.33 11.84
CA ALA A 17 -17.32 25.35 12.06
C ALA A 17 -16.51 25.79 10.83
N LEU A 18 -17.16 25.97 9.68
CA LEU A 18 -16.55 26.39 8.43
C LEU A 18 -16.76 27.90 8.21
N ASP A 19 -15.79 28.53 7.59
CA ASP A 19 -15.89 29.94 7.17
C ASP A 19 -16.74 30.06 5.90
N ALA A 20 -17.76 30.92 5.94
CA ALA A 20 -18.60 31.22 4.79
C ALA A 20 -17.94 32.21 3.79
N GLY A 21 -16.89 32.93 4.22
CA GLY A 21 -16.11 33.86 3.40
C GLY A 21 -15.12 33.22 2.43
N VAL A 22 -15.15 31.89 2.29
CA VAL A 22 -14.35 31.13 1.33
C VAL A 22 -14.68 31.48 -0.11
N ASP A 23 -13.81 31.09 -1.04
CA ASP A 23 -14.05 31.32 -2.47
C ASP A 23 -15.31 30.60 -2.97
N ARG A 24 -15.83 31.04 -4.13
CA ARG A 24 -17.08 30.55 -4.71
C ARG A 24 -17.09 29.03 -4.91
N HIS A 25 -15.98 28.43 -5.31
CA HIS A 25 -15.89 27.01 -5.56
C HIS A 25 -15.97 26.22 -4.25
N GLN A 26 -15.24 26.63 -3.22
CA GLN A 26 -15.32 26.02 -1.90
C GLN A 26 -16.70 26.22 -1.25
N TRP A 27 -17.33 27.39 -1.41
CA TRP A 27 -18.69 27.67 -0.95
C TRP A 27 -19.72 26.73 -1.59
N VAL A 28 -19.63 26.49 -2.91
CA VAL A 28 -20.50 25.52 -3.62
C VAL A 28 -20.27 24.11 -3.11
N ARG A 29 -19.01 23.72 -2.90
CA ARG A 29 -18.65 22.39 -2.39
C ARG A 29 -19.22 22.14 -1.00
N ILE A 30 -19.17 23.13 -0.10
CA ILE A 30 -19.77 23.08 1.24
C ILE A 30 -21.29 22.96 1.11
N GLY A 31 -21.92 23.75 0.24
CA GLY A 31 -23.37 23.70 0.00
C GLY A 31 -23.87 22.36 -0.52
N CYS A 32 -23.19 21.74 -1.49
CA CYS A 32 -23.50 20.39 -1.95
C CYS A 32 -23.37 19.36 -0.81
N ALA A 33 -22.32 19.46 0.00
CA ALA A 33 -22.10 18.55 1.13
C ALA A 33 -23.13 18.72 2.25
N ALA A 34 -23.54 19.96 2.55
CA ALA A 34 -24.61 20.29 3.49
C ALA A 34 -25.95 19.69 3.04
N LYS A 35 -26.30 19.89 1.76
CA LYS A 35 -27.53 19.34 1.16
C LYS A 35 -27.53 17.81 1.15
N ALA A 36 -26.39 17.19 0.90
CA ALA A 36 -26.23 15.73 0.97
C ALA A 36 -26.29 15.20 2.41
N ALA A 37 -25.90 16.01 3.40
CA ALA A 37 -26.02 15.69 4.82
C ALA A 37 -27.44 15.89 5.38
N GLY A 38 -28.40 16.31 4.54
CA GLY A 38 -29.79 16.50 4.91
C GLY A 38 -30.12 17.86 5.52
N LEU A 39 -29.18 18.82 5.50
CA LEU A 39 -29.44 20.19 5.94
C LEU A 39 -30.42 20.91 5.01
N THR A 40 -31.16 21.85 5.60
CA THR A 40 -32.16 22.65 4.88
C THR A 40 -31.54 23.83 4.15
N PHE A 41 -32.32 24.48 3.28
CA PHE A 41 -31.90 25.73 2.65
C PHE A 41 -31.63 26.80 3.70
N GLU A 42 -32.48 26.87 4.73
CA GLU A 42 -32.41 27.81 5.83
C GLU A 42 -31.08 27.66 6.59
N ASP A 43 -30.68 26.42 6.93
CA ASP A 43 -29.39 26.15 7.59
C ASP A 43 -28.19 26.67 6.76
N PHE A 44 -28.23 26.47 5.44
CA PHE A 44 -27.17 26.90 4.53
C PHE A 44 -27.17 28.42 4.28
N ASN A 45 -28.35 29.01 4.21
CA ASN A 45 -28.52 30.45 4.03
C ASN A 45 -28.05 31.24 5.25
N ASP A 46 -28.40 30.77 6.45
CA ASP A 46 -28.02 31.41 7.71
C ASP A 46 -26.50 31.37 7.91
N TRP A 47 -25.87 30.25 7.55
CA TRP A 47 -24.41 30.15 7.50
C TRP A 47 -23.81 31.09 6.44
N SER A 48 -24.36 31.11 5.22
CA SER A 48 -23.86 31.96 4.13
C SER A 48 -23.97 33.46 4.45
N ALA A 49 -24.98 33.86 5.21
CA ALA A 49 -25.21 35.24 5.63
C ALA A 49 -24.13 35.77 6.60
N THR A 50 -23.28 34.90 7.16
CA THR A 50 -22.14 35.32 7.98
C THR A 50 -20.97 35.88 7.17
N ALA A 51 -20.94 35.63 5.85
CA ALA A 51 -19.88 36.09 4.98
C ALA A 51 -20.02 37.58 4.63
N GLY A 52 -18.92 38.33 4.65
CA GLY A 52 -18.93 39.76 4.29
C GLY A 52 -19.28 40.05 2.83
N ASN A 53 -19.28 39.03 1.97
CA ASN A 53 -19.62 39.09 0.54
C ASN A 53 -20.95 38.38 0.21
N TYR A 54 -21.82 38.18 1.20
CA TYR A 54 -23.10 37.50 1.01
C TYR A 54 -24.01 38.24 0.00
N GLY A 55 -24.37 37.55 -1.09
CA GLY A 55 -25.19 38.08 -2.19
C GLY A 55 -26.70 38.14 -1.91
N GLY A 56 -27.12 37.82 -0.69
CA GLY A 56 -28.53 37.81 -0.31
C GLY A 56 -29.22 36.45 -0.49
N GLN A 57 -30.46 36.39 0.01
CA GLN A 57 -31.23 35.15 0.06
C GLN A 57 -31.61 34.62 -1.33
N GLY A 58 -31.84 35.52 -2.29
CA GLY A 58 -32.18 35.17 -3.68
C GLY A 58 -31.07 34.38 -4.36
N ASP A 59 -29.86 34.95 -4.42
CA ASP A 59 -28.68 34.34 -5.03
C ASP A 59 -28.32 33.00 -4.36
N THR A 60 -28.45 32.95 -3.04
CA THR A 60 -28.19 31.74 -2.25
C THR A 60 -29.22 30.66 -2.52
N SER A 61 -30.50 31.03 -2.68
CA SER A 61 -31.59 30.10 -3.03
C SER A 61 -31.40 29.49 -4.41
N ASP A 62 -31.00 30.30 -5.39
CA ASP A 62 -30.79 29.82 -6.75
C ASP A 62 -29.57 28.90 -6.84
N ALA A 63 -28.49 29.21 -6.13
CA ALA A 63 -27.36 28.31 -5.99
C ALA A 63 -27.78 26.99 -5.29
N TRP A 64 -28.54 27.06 -4.20
CA TRP A 64 -28.99 25.89 -3.46
C TRP A 64 -29.83 24.93 -4.32
N LYS A 65 -30.71 25.46 -5.17
CA LYS A 65 -31.49 24.65 -6.13
C LYS A 65 -30.59 23.92 -7.14
N SER A 66 -29.47 24.53 -7.53
CA SER A 66 -28.52 23.94 -8.49
C SER A 66 -27.66 22.79 -7.91
N PHE A 67 -27.55 22.69 -6.59
CA PHE A 67 -26.72 21.66 -5.94
C PHE A 67 -27.32 20.26 -6.09
N LYS A 68 -26.51 19.35 -6.63
CA LYS A 68 -26.83 17.94 -6.89
C LYS A 68 -26.33 17.05 -5.76
N GLN A 69 -27.18 16.15 -5.28
CA GLN A 69 -26.83 15.18 -4.23
C GLN A 69 -26.10 13.93 -4.76
N ASP A 70 -26.08 13.75 -6.08
CA ASP A 70 -25.49 12.62 -6.82
C ASP A 70 -24.19 12.97 -7.58
N GLY A 71 -23.66 14.18 -7.39
CA GLY A 71 -22.30 14.53 -7.79
C GLY A 71 -21.26 13.93 -6.82
N GLY A 72 -19.98 13.86 -7.21
CA GLY A 72 -18.90 13.26 -6.39
C GLY A 72 -18.65 13.87 -4.99
N VAL A 73 -19.50 14.79 -4.51
CA VAL A 73 -19.49 15.40 -3.18
C VAL A 73 -20.66 14.85 -2.36
N ASN A 74 -20.37 14.23 -1.21
CA ASN A 74 -21.38 13.62 -0.33
C ASN A 74 -21.32 14.23 1.09
N ALA A 75 -22.23 13.80 1.98
CA ALA A 75 -22.29 14.26 3.38
C ALA A 75 -20.94 14.14 4.13
N GLY A 76 -20.13 13.14 3.79
CA GLY A 76 -18.80 12.93 4.36
C GLY A 76 -17.84 14.09 4.11
N THR A 77 -18.00 14.82 2.99
CA THR A 77 -17.20 16.00 2.67
C THR A 77 -17.41 17.12 3.68
N LEU A 78 -18.65 17.34 4.16
CA LEU A 78 -18.96 18.38 5.15
C LEU A 78 -18.18 18.15 6.44
N PHE A 79 -18.24 16.92 6.96
CA PHE A 79 -17.54 16.55 8.19
C PHE A 79 -16.02 16.52 8.01
N HIS A 80 -15.51 16.21 6.81
CA HIS A 80 -14.08 16.24 6.53
C HIS A 80 -13.55 17.67 6.59
N LEU A 81 -14.21 18.61 5.91
CA LEU A 81 -13.84 20.02 5.91
C LEU A 81 -13.92 20.60 7.33
N ALA A 82 -14.99 20.31 8.08
CA ALA A 82 -15.13 20.81 9.45
C ALA A 82 -13.98 20.34 10.36
N ARG A 83 -13.53 19.08 10.22
CA ARG A 83 -12.39 18.59 11.02
C ARG A 83 -11.07 19.29 10.71
N GLN A 84 -10.90 19.81 9.48
CA GLN A 84 -9.71 20.58 9.13
C GLN A 84 -9.66 21.93 9.85
N THR A 85 -10.80 22.47 10.32
CA THR A 85 -10.87 23.68 11.13
C THR A 85 -10.77 23.40 12.64
N GLY A 86 -10.53 22.14 13.03
CA GLY A 86 -10.45 21.72 14.43
C GLY A 86 -11.81 21.39 15.06
N TRP A 87 -12.89 21.32 14.27
CA TRP A 87 -14.20 20.91 14.77
C TRP A 87 -14.17 19.50 15.38
N ALA A 88 -14.57 19.41 16.65
CA ALA A 88 -14.72 18.15 17.37
C ALA A 88 -16.08 17.53 17.05
N ASP A 89 -16.07 16.44 16.28
CA ASP A 89 -17.28 15.72 15.89
C ASP A 89 -17.98 15.12 17.12
N PRO A 90 -19.22 15.50 17.48
CA PRO A 90 -19.92 14.94 18.65
C PRO A 90 -20.13 13.42 18.57
N ALA A 91 -20.12 12.86 17.36
CA ALA A 91 -20.14 11.40 17.17
C ALA A 91 -18.75 10.74 17.33
N SER A 92 -17.68 11.49 17.62
CA SER A 92 -16.35 10.93 17.89
C SER A 92 -16.22 10.31 19.27
N ASP A 93 -16.97 10.79 20.26
CA ASP A 93 -16.97 10.25 21.62
C ASP A 93 -17.71 8.91 21.73
N ASN A 94 -18.51 8.56 20.72
CA ASN A 94 -19.27 7.31 20.64
C ASN A 94 -18.87 6.44 19.44
N LYS A 95 -17.64 6.61 18.94
CA LYS A 95 -17.06 5.61 18.03
C LYS A 95 -16.49 4.47 18.89
N PRO A 96 -16.91 3.19 18.69
CA PRO A 96 -16.03 2.09 19.06
C PRO A 96 -14.67 2.38 18.42
N GLN A 97 -13.70 2.50 19.30
CA GLN A 97 -12.31 2.87 19.06
C GLN A 97 -11.82 2.20 17.77
N ARG A 98 -11.20 2.99 16.88
CA ARG A 98 -10.60 2.54 15.62
C ARG A 98 -9.76 1.27 15.83
N ASP A 99 -10.32 0.11 15.49
CA ASP A 99 -9.60 -1.18 15.40
C ASP A 99 -8.44 -1.13 14.38
N ALA A 100 -8.39 -0.11 13.53
CA ALA A 100 -7.39 0.04 12.48
C ALA A 100 -5.98 0.51 12.93
N LYS A 101 -5.71 0.66 14.24
CA LYS A 101 -4.38 1.06 14.74
C LYS A 101 -3.60 -0.01 15.51
N ARG A 102 -4.19 -1.16 15.83
CA ARG A 102 -3.46 -2.28 16.44
C ARG A 102 -3.45 -3.42 15.45
N ALA A 103 -2.27 -3.97 15.14
CA ALA A 103 -2.20 -5.20 14.37
C ALA A 103 -2.90 -6.33 15.14
N ALA A 104 -3.57 -7.23 14.42
CA ALA A 104 -4.15 -8.43 15.03
C ALA A 104 -3.08 -9.21 15.83
N PRO A 105 -3.42 -9.80 16.99
CA PRO A 105 -2.51 -10.65 17.76
C PRO A 105 -2.37 -12.03 17.08
N LEU A 106 -1.68 -12.05 15.93
CA LEU A 106 -1.64 -13.21 15.02
C LEU A 106 -1.21 -14.50 15.71
N SER A 107 -0.19 -14.46 16.56
CA SER A 107 0.32 -15.66 17.26
C SER A 107 -0.71 -16.24 18.22
N GLU A 108 -1.45 -15.38 18.93
CA GLU A 108 -2.53 -15.79 19.83
C GLU A 108 -3.68 -16.41 19.05
N TRP A 109 -4.15 -15.72 18.00
CA TRP A 109 -5.23 -16.21 17.14
C TRP A 109 -4.85 -17.53 16.47
N TRP A 110 -3.66 -17.60 15.87
CA TRP A 110 -3.17 -18.83 15.27
C TRP A 110 -3.14 -19.96 16.30
N GLY A 111 -2.56 -19.71 17.48
CA GLY A 111 -2.45 -20.67 18.57
C GLY A 111 -3.79 -21.22 19.06
N ARG A 112 -4.83 -20.37 19.10
CA ARG A 112 -6.19 -20.75 19.49
C ARG A 112 -6.94 -21.54 18.41
N GLY A 113 -6.57 -21.38 17.14
CA GLY A 113 -7.18 -22.10 16.04
C GLY A 113 -7.03 -23.61 16.16
N LEU A 114 -8.12 -24.34 15.90
CA LEU A 114 -8.08 -25.79 15.81
C LEU A 114 -7.47 -26.21 14.47
N THR A 115 -6.84 -27.38 14.41
CA THR A 115 -6.41 -27.94 13.11
C THR A 115 -7.62 -28.09 12.19
N ALA A 116 -7.46 -27.69 10.92
CA ALA A 116 -8.53 -27.87 9.94
C ALA A 116 -8.79 -29.36 9.66
N THR A 117 -10.02 -29.67 9.26
CA THR A 117 -10.42 -31.01 8.81
C THR A 117 -10.85 -30.95 7.34
N ALA A 118 -10.76 -32.08 6.64
CA ALA A 118 -11.17 -32.16 5.23
C ALA A 118 -12.66 -31.85 5.01
N ASP A 119 -13.49 -32.00 6.06
CA ASP A 119 -14.93 -31.74 6.04
C ASP A 119 -15.30 -30.24 6.05
N HIS A 120 -14.31 -29.34 6.12
CA HIS A 120 -14.58 -27.91 6.01
C HIS A 120 -15.17 -27.58 4.64
N GLY A 121 -16.31 -26.88 4.62
CA GLY A 121 -17.08 -26.63 3.38
C GLY A 121 -16.26 -25.98 2.25
N TYR A 122 -15.29 -25.12 2.57
CA TYR A 122 -14.41 -24.55 1.55
C TYR A 122 -13.43 -25.58 0.98
N ILE A 123 -12.84 -26.40 1.85
CA ILE A 123 -11.90 -27.46 1.47
C ILE A 123 -12.63 -28.48 0.59
N THR A 124 -13.79 -28.97 1.03
CA THR A 124 -14.60 -29.92 0.25
C THR A 124 -14.97 -29.35 -1.12
N ARG A 125 -15.47 -28.11 -1.17
CA ARG A 125 -15.89 -27.45 -2.42
C ARG A 125 -14.73 -27.26 -3.40
N LYS A 126 -13.54 -26.93 -2.90
CA LYS A 126 -12.35 -26.72 -3.73
C LYS A 126 -11.53 -28.00 -3.93
N GLN A 127 -12.00 -29.16 -3.44
CA GLN A 127 -11.30 -30.45 -3.47
C GLN A 127 -9.86 -30.34 -2.91
N GLY A 128 -9.73 -29.67 -1.76
CA GLY A 128 -8.44 -29.39 -1.13
C GLY A 128 -8.03 -30.35 -0.01
N THR A 129 -6.93 -30.02 0.68
CA THR A 129 -6.48 -30.71 1.89
C THR A 129 -6.31 -29.74 3.08
N PRO A 130 -6.48 -30.19 4.33
CA PRO A 130 -6.39 -29.32 5.51
C PRO A 130 -4.95 -29.02 5.97
N ASP A 131 -3.94 -29.55 5.30
CA ASP A 131 -2.56 -29.54 5.79
C ASP A 131 -2.02 -28.14 6.06
N GLY A 132 -1.52 -27.92 7.29
CA GLY A 132 -0.97 -26.64 7.71
C GLY A 132 -2.00 -25.53 7.95
N LEU A 133 -3.31 -25.82 7.81
CA LEU A 133 -4.40 -24.86 8.00
C LEU A 133 -5.06 -25.02 9.37
N ARG A 134 -5.75 -23.96 9.80
CA ARG A 134 -6.51 -23.94 11.06
C ARG A 134 -7.94 -23.46 10.86
N LEU A 135 -8.78 -23.65 11.87
CA LEU A 135 -10.15 -23.13 11.93
C LEU A 135 -10.27 -22.18 13.10
N VAL A 136 -11.01 -21.10 12.87
CA VAL A 136 -11.46 -20.24 13.95
C VAL A 136 -12.47 -21.03 14.78
N SER A 137 -12.11 -21.31 16.04
CA SER A 137 -12.90 -22.12 16.98
C SER A 137 -13.52 -21.28 18.11
N TRP A 138 -13.64 -19.97 17.89
CA TRP A 138 -14.18 -19.02 18.85
C TRP A 138 -14.89 -17.87 18.12
N PRO A 139 -15.73 -17.08 18.82
CA PRO A 139 -16.45 -15.98 18.19
C PRO A 139 -15.53 -14.78 17.89
N LEU A 140 -14.62 -14.94 16.94
CA LEU A 140 -13.74 -13.88 16.46
C LEU A 140 -14.58 -12.87 15.69
N GLN A 141 -14.62 -11.64 16.17
CA GLN A 141 -15.39 -10.58 15.54
C GLN A 141 -14.72 -10.10 14.24
N GLY A 142 -15.46 -10.12 13.14
CA GLY A 142 -15.02 -9.60 11.84
C GLY A 142 -14.88 -8.08 11.80
N TRP A 143 -14.16 -7.58 10.79
CA TRP A 143 -13.85 -6.17 10.56
C TRP A 143 -14.30 -5.68 9.18
N ALA A 144 -14.37 -4.35 9.01
CA ALA A 144 -14.80 -3.69 7.77
C ALA A 144 -16.20 -4.16 7.31
N ALA A 145 -16.33 -4.71 6.09
CA ALA A 145 -17.57 -5.25 5.55
C ALA A 145 -18.14 -6.44 6.37
N PHE A 146 -17.34 -7.01 7.28
CA PHE A 146 -17.72 -8.10 8.17
C PHE A 146 -17.90 -7.66 9.63
N LYS A 147 -17.97 -6.35 9.90
CA LYS A 147 -18.21 -5.81 11.24
C LYS A 147 -19.52 -6.35 11.81
N GLY A 148 -19.49 -6.85 13.05
CA GLY A 148 -20.63 -7.48 13.73
C GLY A 148 -20.87 -8.96 13.38
N ARG A 149 -20.15 -9.54 12.40
CA ARG A 149 -20.23 -10.97 12.07
C ARG A 149 -19.16 -11.78 12.80
N SER A 150 -19.51 -12.96 13.30
CA SER A 150 -18.53 -13.93 13.80
C SER A 150 -17.81 -14.60 12.64
N LEU A 151 -16.49 -14.76 12.77
CA LEU A 151 -15.65 -15.56 11.88
C LEU A 151 -15.48 -17.00 12.39
N GLU A 152 -16.22 -17.41 13.41
CA GLU A 152 -16.20 -18.80 13.90
C GLU A 152 -16.51 -19.79 12.75
N GLY A 153 -15.75 -20.88 12.68
CA GLY A 153 -15.79 -21.87 11.61
C GLY A 153 -15.04 -21.45 10.33
N TRP A 154 -14.48 -20.24 10.25
CA TRP A 154 -13.71 -19.83 9.08
C TRP A 154 -12.35 -20.52 9.05
N LEU A 155 -11.90 -20.83 7.82
CA LEU A 155 -10.59 -21.39 7.57
C LEU A 155 -9.52 -20.31 7.72
N MET A 156 -8.40 -20.65 8.34
CA MET A 156 -7.24 -19.80 8.58
C MET A 156 -6.07 -20.32 7.74
N VAL A 157 -5.66 -19.51 6.75
CA VAL A 157 -4.49 -19.78 5.91
C VAL A 157 -3.35 -18.87 6.37
N PRO A 158 -2.22 -19.41 6.85
CA PRO A 158 -1.13 -18.61 7.40
C PRO A 158 -0.33 -17.97 6.27
N VAL A 159 0.03 -16.70 6.43
CA VAL A 159 0.96 -16.00 5.54
C VAL A 159 2.31 -15.97 6.25
N ARG A 160 3.31 -16.66 5.71
CA ARG A 160 4.63 -16.76 6.35
C ARG A 160 5.69 -15.97 5.60
N THR A 161 6.52 -15.24 6.35
CA THR A 161 7.71 -14.60 5.79
C THR A 161 8.68 -15.66 5.28
N PRO A 162 9.70 -15.30 4.47
CA PRO A 162 10.76 -16.23 4.07
C PRO A 162 11.50 -16.88 5.26
N ASN A 163 11.48 -16.25 6.44
CA ASN A 163 12.09 -16.78 7.66
C ASN A 163 11.16 -17.75 8.43
N GLY A 164 9.91 -17.94 7.96
CA GLY A 164 8.92 -18.80 8.58
C GLY A 164 7.98 -18.10 9.58
N ASP A 165 8.24 -16.84 9.91
CA ASP A 165 7.44 -16.04 10.85
C ASP A 165 6.03 -15.78 10.31
N LEU A 166 5.04 -15.77 11.19
CA LEU A 166 3.65 -15.48 10.82
C LEU A 166 3.46 -13.98 10.58
N ALA A 167 3.35 -13.58 9.32
CA ALA A 167 3.16 -12.19 8.89
C ALA A 167 1.70 -11.74 8.88
N SER A 168 0.78 -12.67 8.57
CA SER A 168 -0.66 -12.44 8.53
C SER A 168 -1.42 -13.78 8.50
N ILE A 169 -2.76 -13.70 8.54
CA ILE A 169 -3.68 -14.82 8.36
C ILE A 169 -4.74 -14.38 7.35
N GLN A 170 -4.98 -15.18 6.31
CA GLN A 170 -6.15 -15.05 5.47
C GLN A 170 -7.26 -15.96 6.00
N PHE A 171 -8.40 -15.36 6.29
CA PHE A 171 -9.62 -16.04 6.72
C PHE A 171 -10.52 -16.30 5.51
N ILE A 172 -11.06 -17.51 5.40
CA ILE A 172 -11.95 -17.90 4.31
C ILE A 172 -13.25 -18.47 4.89
N GLY A 173 -14.38 -17.90 4.48
CA GLY A 173 -15.70 -18.32 4.93
C GLY A 173 -16.04 -19.76 4.52
N THR A 174 -16.90 -20.41 5.31
CA THR A 174 -17.29 -21.82 5.15
C THR A 174 -17.90 -22.12 3.78
N ASN A 175 -18.66 -21.20 3.21
CA ASN A 175 -19.36 -21.40 1.94
C ASN A 175 -18.53 -20.99 0.70
N GLY A 176 -17.35 -20.42 0.89
CA GLY A 176 -16.44 -20.04 -0.20
C GLY A 176 -16.94 -18.90 -1.09
N GLY A 177 -16.44 -17.71 -0.81
CA GLY A 177 -16.76 -16.47 -1.53
C GLY A 177 -16.34 -15.24 -0.71
N GLU A 178 -16.30 -15.42 0.61
CA GLU A 178 -15.83 -14.41 1.55
C GLU A 178 -14.38 -14.71 1.95
N LYS A 179 -13.50 -13.74 1.74
CA LYS A 179 -12.11 -13.78 2.17
C LYS A 179 -11.77 -12.49 2.90
N LEU A 180 -11.01 -12.60 3.98
CA LEU A 180 -10.61 -11.47 4.79
C LEU A 180 -9.16 -11.66 5.26
N ASN A 181 -8.35 -10.61 5.19
CA ASN A 181 -6.98 -10.65 5.70
C ASN A 181 -6.93 -10.00 7.08
N ALA A 182 -6.15 -10.58 8.00
CA ALA A 182 -6.01 -10.10 9.38
C ALA A 182 -5.75 -8.58 9.42
N PHE A 183 -6.54 -7.87 10.22
CA PHE A 183 -6.51 -6.41 10.25
C PHE A 183 -5.16 -5.87 10.74
N GLY A 184 -4.69 -4.80 10.10
CA GLY A 184 -3.43 -4.14 10.47
C GLY A 184 -2.17 -4.98 10.23
N CYS A 185 -2.27 -6.12 9.52
CA CYS A 185 -1.14 -7.00 9.24
C CYS A 185 -0.77 -6.97 7.74
N PRO A 186 0.54 -6.98 7.40
CA PRO A 186 0.97 -7.00 6.01
C PRO A 186 0.77 -8.39 5.39
N MET A 187 0.29 -8.44 4.15
CA MET A 187 0.31 -9.66 3.34
C MET A 187 1.71 -9.90 2.74
N ALA A 188 2.75 -9.90 3.59
CA ALA A 188 4.15 -9.96 3.20
C ALA A 188 4.73 -11.37 3.40
N GLY A 189 4.23 -12.34 2.64
CA GLY A 189 4.67 -13.72 2.77
C GLY A 189 3.92 -14.66 1.82
N THR A 190 4.17 -15.95 1.99
CA THR A 190 3.59 -17.03 1.16
C THR A 190 3.10 -18.18 2.03
N PHE A 191 2.40 -19.12 1.40
CA PHE A 191 2.09 -20.42 1.97
C PHE A 191 2.37 -21.50 0.93
N THR A 192 3.00 -22.60 1.34
CA THR A 192 3.38 -23.68 0.42
C THR A 192 2.56 -24.92 0.73
N VAL A 193 1.93 -25.48 -0.31
CA VAL A 193 1.36 -26.83 -0.33
C VAL A 193 2.42 -27.76 -0.92
N GLY A 194 2.72 -28.86 -0.23
CA GLY A 194 3.81 -29.77 -0.59
C GLY A 194 5.19 -29.27 -0.15
N THR A 195 6.25 -29.86 -0.71
CA THR A 195 7.64 -29.59 -0.33
C THR A 195 8.40 -28.97 -1.50
N LEU A 196 9.08 -27.83 -1.25
CA LEU A 196 9.98 -27.24 -2.24
C LEU A 196 11.24 -28.10 -2.34
N GLU A 197 11.47 -28.68 -3.50
CA GLU A 197 12.60 -29.55 -3.78
C GLU A 197 13.59 -28.86 -4.72
N HIS A 198 14.88 -29.02 -4.44
CA HIS A 198 15.94 -28.40 -5.24
C HIS A 198 15.90 -28.90 -6.69
N GLY A 199 15.89 -27.97 -7.65
CA GLY A 199 15.82 -28.27 -9.08
C GLY A 199 14.45 -28.71 -9.60
N ALA A 200 13.48 -29.01 -8.72
CA ALA A 200 12.13 -29.38 -9.11
C ALA A 200 11.29 -28.12 -9.43
N PRO A 201 10.29 -28.23 -10.33
CA PRO A 201 9.35 -27.14 -10.54
C PRO A 201 8.50 -26.91 -9.28
N ALA A 202 8.16 -25.64 -9.03
CA ALA A 202 7.16 -25.27 -8.04
C ALA A 202 6.24 -24.20 -8.63
N TYR A 203 4.94 -24.42 -8.51
CA TYR A 203 3.93 -23.61 -9.18
C TYR A 203 3.44 -22.49 -8.28
N ILE A 204 3.09 -21.34 -8.85
CA ILE A 204 2.57 -20.19 -8.09
C ILE A 204 1.14 -19.92 -8.53
N GLY A 205 0.23 -19.84 -7.56
CA GLY A 205 -1.16 -19.40 -7.75
C GLY A 205 -1.58 -18.38 -6.69
N GLU A 206 -2.64 -17.61 -6.93
CA GLU A 206 -3.02 -16.51 -6.03
C GLU A 206 -3.60 -16.99 -4.70
N GLY A 207 -4.39 -18.07 -4.73
CA GLY A 207 -5.11 -18.59 -3.56
C GLY A 207 -4.84 -20.06 -3.29
N ILE A 208 -5.13 -20.50 -2.06
CA ILE A 208 -4.95 -21.89 -1.60
C ILE A 208 -5.62 -22.94 -2.52
N GLY A 209 -6.77 -22.63 -3.13
CA GLY A 209 -7.45 -23.53 -4.07
C GLY A 209 -6.61 -23.90 -5.28
N HIS A 210 -5.91 -22.91 -5.86
CA HIS A 210 -4.96 -23.11 -6.95
C HIS A 210 -3.85 -24.06 -6.53
N ALA A 211 -3.28 -23.81 -5.35
CA ALA A 211 -2.14 -24.56 -4.85
C ALA A 211 -2.51 -26.04 -4.61
N TRP A 212 -3.70 -26.32 -4.09
CA TRP A 212 -4.18 -27.71 -3.99
C TRP A 212 -4.27 -28.39 -5.34
N SER A 213 -4.93 -27.78 -6.34
CA SER A 213 -5.07 -28.39 -7.66
C SER A 213 -3.72 -28.58 -8.37
N LEU A 214 -2.82 -27.62 -8.25
CA LEU A 214 -1.47 -27.74 -8.81
C LEU A 214 -0.69 -28.87 -8.14
N ASN A 215 -0.69 -28.92 -6.80
CA ASN A 215 0.01 -29.95 -6.05
C ASN A 215 -0.54 -31.35 -6.34
N GLU A 216 -1.86 -31.51 -6.36
CA GLU A 216 -2.52 -32.78 -6.65
C GLU A 216 -2.22 -33.27 -8.06
N VAL A 217 -2.34 -32.40 -9.07
CA VAL A 217 -2.19 -32.77 -10.48
C VAL A 217 -0.74 -33.08 -10.83
N THR A 218 0.21 -32.32 -10.30
CA THR A 218 1.62 -32.39 -10.70
C THR A 218 2.51 -33.14 -9.71
N GLY A 219 2.07 -33.36 -8.47
CA GLY A 219 2.90 -33.92 -7.40
C GLY A 219 4.02 -33.00 -6.92
N HIS A 220 4.03 -31.73 -7.34
CA HIS A 220 5.08 -30.76 -7.00
C HIS A 220 4.57 -29.70 -6.04
N ALA A 221 5.47 -28.98 -5.38
CA ALA A 221 5.06 -27.88 -4.51
C ALA A 221 4.30 -26.79 -5.26
N ALA A 222 3.32 -26.22 -4.57
CA ALA A 222 2.58 -25.07 -5.06
C ALA A 222 2.51 -23.98 -3.99
N VAL A 223 2.82 -22.75 -4.38
CA VAL A 223 2.97 -21.60 -3.48
C VAL A 223 1.83 -20.60 -3.71
N VAL A 224 1.15 -20.27 -2.62
CA VAL A 224 0.10 -19.26 -2.56
C VAL A 224 0.75 -17.88 -2.43
N SER A 225 0.49 -16.99 -3.39
CA SER A 225 1.00 -15.61 -3.36
C SER A 225 0.11 -14.65 -2.58
N PHE A 226 -1.17 -14.98 -2.37
CA PHE A 226 -2.19 -14.09 -1.80
C PHE A 226 -2.44 -12.82 -2.63
N GLY A 227 -2.30 -12.93 -3.95
CA GLY A 227 -2.65 -11.90 -4.93
C GLY A 227 -1.52 -11.55 -5.90
N ALA A 228 -1.90 -10.99 -7.05
CA ALA A 228 -0.99 -10.60 -8.13
C ALA A 228 0.27 -9.82 -7.66
N ALA A 229 0.11 -8.88 -6.73
CA ALA A 229 1.19 -8.02 -6.22
C ALA A 229 2.31 -8.79 -5.48
N ASN A 230 2.06 -10.04 -5.06
CA ASN A 230 3.00 -10.87 -4.33
C ASN A 230 3.55 -12.04 -5.15
N ILE A 231 3.09 -12.26 -6.38
CA ILE A 231 3.56 -13.34 -7.26
C ILE A 231 5.09 -13.29 -7.42
N GLU A 232 5.62 -12.08 -7.60
CA GLU A 232 7.06 -11.88 -7.74
C GLU A 232 7.86 -12.30 -6.50
N LYS A 233 7.34 -11.99 -5.31
CA LYS A 233 7.97 -12.41 -4.04
C LYS A 233 7.90 -13.93 -3.87
N ALA A 234 6.78 -14.54 -4.26
CA ALA A 234 6.63 -15.99 -4.23
C ALA A 234 7.65 -16.69 -5.14
N ALA A 235 7.88 -16.17 -6.35
CA ALA A 235 8.91 -16.69 -7.25
C ALA A 235 10.31 -16.54 -6.65
N ALA A 236 10.61 -15.42 -6.01
CA ALA A 236 11.88 -15.22 -5.31
C ALA A 236 12.06 -16.22 -4.14
N THR A 237 11.01 -16.50 -3.35
CA THR A 237 11.03 -17.50 -2.28
C THR A 237 11.32 -18.90 -2.81
N ILE A 238 10.68 -19.30 -3.92
CA ILE A 238 10.93 -20.59 -4.57
C ILE A 238 12.39 -20.71 -5.03
N LYS A 239 12.93 -19.66 -5.67
CA LYS A 239 14.34 -19.63 -6.11
C LYS A 239 15.31 -19.71 -4.95
N ALA A 240 15.03 -19.02 -3.84
CA ALA A 240 15.86 -19.06 -2.64
C ALA A 240 15.90 -20.47 -2.02
N ALA A 241 14.83 -21.24 -2.14
CA ALA A 241 14.78 -22.66 -1.76
C ALA A 241 15.47 -23.59 -2.78
N GLY A 242 15.95 -23.06 -3.92
CA GLY A 242 16.60 -23.81 -4.99
C GLY A 242 15.64 -24.54 -5.94
N ALA A 243 14.33 -24.29 -5.83
CA ALA A 243 13.32 -24.81 -6.76
C ALA A 243 13.14 -23.89 -7.97
N VAL A 244 12.43 -24.37 -9.01
CA VAL A 244 12.23 -23.65 -10.27
C VAL A 244 10.80 -23.10 -10.32
N PRO A 245 10.59 -21.78 -10.22
CA PRO A 245 9.24 -21.22 -10.20
C PRO A 245 8.54 -21.29 -11.56
N VAL A 246 7.24 -21.59 -11.53
CA VAL A 246 6.33 -21.50 -12.68
C VAL A 246 5.08 -20.72 -12.27
N ILE A 247 4.82 -19.57 -12.89
CA ILE A 247 3.66 -18.73 -12.57
C ILE A 247 2.44 -19.20 -13.35
N VAL A 248 1.35 -19.52 -12.66
CA VAL A 248 0.06 -19.86 -13.26
C VAL A 248 -0.86 -18.67 -13.14
N ALA A 249 -1.22 -18.06 -14.28
CA ALA A 249 -1.98 -16.82 -14.31
C ALA A 249 -3.49 -17.06 -14.28
N ASP A 250 -4.18 -16.39 -13.36
CA ASP A 250 -5.64 -16.29 -13.38
C ASP A 250 -6.11 -15.54 -14.65
N ARG A 251 -7.34 -15.82 -15.10
CA ARG A 251 -7.92 -15.12 -16.24
C ARG A 251 -8.07 -13.62 -15.93
N GLY A 252 -7.48 -12.78 -16.78
CA GLY A 252 -7.44 -11.32 -16.60
C GLY A 252 -6.21 -10.81 -15.84
N LYS A 253 -5.33 -11.69 -15.36
CA LYS A 253 -4.06 -11.36 -14.68
C LYS A 253 -2.82 -11.77 -15.48
N GLU A 254 -2.99 -12.11 -16.75
CA GLU A 254 -1.92 -12.58 -17.63
C GLU A 254 -0.81 -11.53 -17.78
N GLY A 255 -1.16 -10.25 -17.81
CA GLY A 255 -0.19 -9.15 -17.88
C GLY A 255 0.69 -9.06 -16.64
N ASP A 256 0.12 -9.22 -15.45
CA ASP A 256 0.84 -9.19 -14.17
C ASP A 256 1.75 -10.41 -14.05
N ALA A 257 1.23 -11.59 -14.38
CA ALA A 257 1.99 -12.85 -14.38
C ALA A 257 3.17 -12.79 -15.37
N ARG A 258 2.94 -12.31 -16.59
CA ARG A 258 3.98 -12.14 -17.62
C ARG A 258 5.07 -11.17 -17.17
N ALA A 259 4.69 -10.04 -16.55
CA ALA A 259 5.64 -9.06 -16.05
C ALA A 259 6.48 -9.61 -14.89
N ALA A 260 5.86 -10.34 -13.96
CA ALA A 260 6.56 -11.01 -12.86
C ALA A 260 7.50 -12.10 -13.39
N ALA A 261 7.06 -12.91 -14.35
CA ALA A 261 7.85 -13.96 -14.98
C ALA A 261 9.11 -13.42 -15.67
N LEU A 262 8.99 -12.28 -16.35
CA LEU A 262 10.13 -11.59 -16.95
C LEU A 262 11.12 -11.09 -15.90
N ARG A 263 10.64 -10.44 -14.83
CA ARG A 263 11.51 -9.91 -13.76
C ARG A 263 12.20 -11.01 -12.97
N GLN A 264 11.51 -12.13 -12.80
CA GLN A 264 11.99 -13.29 -12.07
C GLN A 264 12.59 -14.33 -13.00
N ASP A 265 12.85 -14.04 -14.27
CA ASP A 265 13.43 -14.97 -15.25
C ASP A 265 12.91 -16.41 -15.07
N CYS A 266 11.60 -16.58 -15.20
CA CYS A 266 10.93 -17.85 -15.00
C CYS A 266 9.78 -18.07 -15.98
N LYS A 267 9.27 -19.30 -16.01
CA LYS A 267 8.17 -19.68 -16.90
C LYS A 267 6.85 -19.16 -16.33
N TYR A 268 5.93 -18.84 -17.23
CA TYR A 268 4.53 -18.63 -16.89
C TYR A 268 3.62 -19.37 -17.86
N VAL A 269 2.38 -19.53 -17.44
CA VAL A 269 1.33 -20.17 -18.22
C VAL A 269 0.02 -19.43 -17.99
N THR A 270 -0.80 -19.35 -19.04
CA THR A 270 -2.13 -18.73 -19.01
C THR A 270 -3.19 -19.79 -19.18
N LEU A 271 -4.32 -19.61 -18.49
CA LEU A 271 -5.49 -20.48 -18.65
C LEU A 271 -6.12 -20.32 -20.05
N PRO A 272 -6.92 -21.29 -20.51
CA PRO A 272 -7.61 -21.24 -21.79
C PRO A 272 -8.45 -19.96 -21.97
N ALA A 273 -8.41 -19.38 -23.18
CA ALA A 273 -9.03 -18.08 -23.44
C ALA A 273 -10.57 -18.08 -23.35
N ASP A 274 -11.18 -19.26 -23.51
CA ASP A 274 -12.61 -19.50 -23.42
C ASP A 274 -13.12 -19.58 -21.97
N MET A 275 -12.24 -19.68 -20.98
CA MET A 275 -12.63 -19.57 -19.58
C MET A 275 -13.03 -18.14 -19.20
N ALA A 276 -13.97 -18.04 -18.26
CA ALA A 276 -14.48 -16.78 -17.73
C ALA A 276 -13.36 -15.89 -17.15
N SER A 277 -13.55 -14.57 -17.22
CA SER A 277 -12.66 -13.62 -16.55
C SER A 277 -12.68 -13.86 -15.03
N GLY A 278 -11.51 -13.85 -14.40
CA GLY A 278 -11.34 -14.19 -13.00
C GLY A 278 -11.33 -15.69 -12.69
N ALA A 279 -11.52 -16.57 -13.67
CA ALA A 279 -11.39 -18.01 -13.46
C ALA A 279 -9.94 -18.39 -13.11
N ASP A 280 -9.84 -19.40 -12.25
CA ASP A 280 -8.58 -19.90 -11.76
C ASP A 280 -8.25 -21.35 -12.19
N VAL A 281 -7.03 -21.82 -11.90
CA VAL A 281 -6.60 -23.19 -12.25
C VAL A 281 -7.38 -24.27 -11.50
N ASN A 282 -7.94 -23.95 -10.33
CA ASN A 282 -8.81 -24.88 -9.63
C ASN A 282 -10.19 -24.94 -10.31
N ASP A 283 -10.72 -23.82 -10.79
CA ASP A 283 -11.94 -23.83 -11.60
C ASP A 283 -11.74 -24.65 -12.89
N LEU A 284 -10.57 -24.53 -13.55
CA LEU A 284 -10.20 -25.40 -14.67
C LEU A 284 -10.16 -26.88 -14.25
N HIS A 285 -9.54 -27.17 -13.10
CA HIS A 285 -9.43 -28.53 -12.59
C HIS A 285 -10.81 -29.15 -12.31
N LEU A 286 -11.71 -28.40 -11.68
CA LEU A 286 -13.06 -28.84 -11.36
C LEU A 286 -13.95 -28.98 -12.61
N GLU A 287 -13.81 -28.08 -13.58
CA GLU A 287 -14.63 -28.09 -14.81
C GLU A 287 -14.15 -29.14 -15.83
N ARG A 288 -12.83 -29.27 -16.01
CA ARG A 288 -12.23 -30.00 -17.15
C ARG A 288 -11.27 -31.12 -16.74
N GLY A 289 -11.01 -31.30 -15.44
CA GLY A 289 -10.22 -32.39 -14.91
C GLY A 289 -8.70 -32.19 -15.01
N ALA A 290 -7.96 -33.14 -14.41
CA ALA A 290 -6.51 -33.07 -14.25
C ALA A 290 -5.74 -33.04 -15.58
N ASP A 291 -6.23 -33.70 -16.63
CA ASP A 291 -5.55 -33.75 -17.92
C ASP A 291 -5.55 -32.38 -18.62
N ALA A 292 -6.64 -31.62 -18.51
CA ALA A 292 -6.70 -30.26 -19.02
C ALA A 292 -5.70 -29.34 -18.29
N VAL A 293 -5.55 -29.50 -16.97
CA VAL A 293 -4.54 -28.78 -16.19
C VAL A 293 -3.13 -29.15 -16.68
N ARG A 294 -2.81 -30.44 -16.86
CA ARG A 294 -1.51 -30.89 -17.38
C ARG A 294 -1.20 -30.34 -18.76
N GLU A 295 -2.18 -30.34 -19.65
CA GLU A 295 -2.05 -29.78 -20.99
C GLU A 295 -1.71 -28.29 -20.94
N VAL A 296 -2.42 -27.51 -20.13
CA VAL A 296 -2.12 -26.09 -19.92
C VAL A 296 -0.69 -25.92 -19.39
N LEU A 297 -0.33 -26.62 -18.32
CA LEU A 297 1.00 -26.52 -17.72
C LEU A 297 2.14 -26.91 -18.68
N SER A 298 1.92 -27.85 -19.60
CA SER A 298 2.93 -28.21 -20.62
C SER A 298 3.27 -27.07 -21.58
N ARG A 299 2.39 -26.06 -21.70
CA ARG A 299 2.58 -24.87 -22.54
C ARG A 299 3.33 -23.75 -21.81
N ALA A 300 3.80 -23.99 -20.58
CA ALA A 300 4.53 -23.00 -19.80
C ALA A 300 5.77 -22.50 -20.57
N THR A 301 5.85 -21.19 -20.74
CA THR A 301 6.84 -20.54 -21.61
C THR A 301 7.60 -19.46 -20.87
N MET A 302 8.84 -19.21 -21.30
CA MET A 302 9.63 -18.07 -20.82
C MET A 302 9.17 -16.81 -21.56
N GLN A 303 9.01 -15.70 -20.83
CA GLN A 303 8.87 -14.42 -21.51
C GLN A 303 10.22 -14.02 -22.11
N GLN A 304 10.30 -13.99 -23.45
CA GLN A 304 11.45 -13.41 -24.12
C GLN A 304 11.50 -11.89 -23.84
N ALA A 305 12.66 -11.42 -23.39
CA ALA A 305 12.94 -9.99 -23.29
C ALA A 305 13.08 -9.42 -24.71
N ASN A 306 11.97 -9.04 -25.33
CA ASN A 306 12.06 -8.08 -26.42
C ASN A 306 12.46 -6.74 -25.82
N ASP A 307 13.44 -6.06 -26.41
CA ASP A 307 13.95 -4.76 -25.93
C ASP A 307 12.83 -3.72 -25.67
N ASN A 308 11.68 -3.87 -26.33
CA ASN A 308 10.46 -3.08 -26.10
C ASN A 308 9.85 -3.23 -24.70
N GLY A 309 10.03 -4.36 -24.01
CA GLY A 309 9.46 -4.59 -22.67
C GLY A 309 10.14 -3.78 -21.56
N ARG A 310 11.43 -3.45 -21.74
CA ARG A 310 12.13 -2.46 -20.90
C ARG A 310 11.56 -1.07 -21.11
N ASP A 311 11.21 -0.74 -22.35
CA ASP A 311 10.57 0.52 -22.71
C ASP A 311 9.12 0.62 -22.23
N ASP A 312 8.36 -0.47 -22.21
CA ASP A 312 6.99 -0.48 -21.65
C ASP A 312 6.99 -0.40 -20.12
N ALA A 313 7.93 -1.09 -19.45
CA ALA A 313 8.13 -0.95 -18.01
C ALA A 313 8.64 0.46 -17.64
N ARG A 314 9.47 1.06 -18.49
CA ARG A 314 9.90 2.46 -18.39
C ARG A 314 8.72 3.42 -18.62
N ARG A 315 7.87 3.17 -19.63
CA ARG A 315 6.66 3.97 -19.92
C ARG A 315 5.65 3.89 -18.80
N ARG A 316 5.41 2.71 -18.20
CA ARG A 316 4.53 2.56 -17.03
C ARG A 316 5.07 3.27 -15.81
N ARG A 317 6.37 3.11 -15.49
CA ARG A 317 7.00 3.90 -14.42
C ARG A 317 6.90 5.40 -14.69
N GLN A 318 7.12 5.84 -15.92
CA GLN A 318 6.96 7.23 -16.32
C GLN A 318 5.50 7.70 -16.19
N GLN A 319 4.51 6.84 -16.49
CA GLN A 319 3.09 7.15 -16.34
C GLN A 319 2.66 7.22 -14.88
N ASP A 320 3.12 6.30 -14.04
CA ASP A 320 2.88 6.30 -12.59
C ASP A 320 3.56 7.50 -11.92
N GLU A 321 4.78 7.83 -12.34
CA GLU A 321 5.52 9.03 -11.93
C GLU A 321 4.79 10.30 -12.39
N ASN A 322 4.34 10.37 -13.65
CA ASN A 322 3.59 11.51 -14.18
C ASN A 322 2.23 11.67 -13.51
N ALA A 323 1.54 10.58 -13.17
CA ALA A 323 0.28 10.60 -12.42
C ALA A 323 0.53 11.11 -10.98
N ARG A 324 1.61 10.67 -10.34
CA ARG A 324 2.04 11.17 -9.03
C ARG A 324 2.44 12.65 -9.07
N LEU A 325 3.07 13.10 -10.16
CA LEU A 325 3.41 14.51 -10.41
C LEU A 325 2.16 15.36 -10.73
N GLN A 326 1.11 14.77 -11.31
CA GLN A 326 -0.16 15.45 -11.59
C GLN A 326 -1.09 15.52 -10.36
N GLU A 327 -0.95 14.62 -9.40
CA GLU A 327 -1.72 14.64 -8.13
C GLU A 327 -1.09 15.53 -7.04
N ALA A 328 0.12 16.04 -7.25
CA ALA A 328 0.80 16.94 -6.32
C ALA A 328 0.86 18.36 -6.89
N GLU A 329 -0.15 19.18 -6.63
CA GLU A 329 0.04 20.63 -6.61
C GLU A 329 0.92 20.96 -5.39
N HIS A 330 2.23 20.92 -5.57
CA HIS A 330 3.17 21.62 -4.69
C HIS A 330 3.76 22.78 -5.47
N ASP A 331 3.19 23.95 -5.25
CA ASP A 331 3.81 25.23 -5.54
C ASP A 331 4.91 25.49 -4.50
N THR A 332 6.02 24.75 -4.62
CA THR A 332 7.33 25.11 -4.09
C THR A 332 8.35 24.28 -4.84
N GLU A 333 8.99 24.85 -5.87
CA GLU A 333 10.29 24.33 -6.29
C GLU A 333 11.20 24.30 -5.05
N PRO A 334 11.80 23.16 -4.68
CA PRO A 334 12.74 23.12 -3.57
C PRO A 334 13.96 23.99 -3.95
N PRO A 335 14.46 24.85 -3.04
CA PRO A 335 15.53 25.77 -3.37
C PRO A 335 16.79 25.01 -3.78
N SER A 336 17.44 25.47 -4.84
CA SER A 336 18.77 25.00 -5.25
C SER A 336 19.74 25.16 -4.08
N LEU A 337 20.29 24.04 -3.58
CA LEU A 337 21.27 24.06 -2.49
C LEU A 337 22.69 24.22 -3.04
N SER A 338 23.45 25.16 -2.49
CA SER A 338 24.89 25.29 -2.68
C SER A 338 25.67 24.18 -1.94
N VAL A 339 26.97 23.99 -2.28
CA VAL A 339 27.83 23.03 -1.56
C VAL A 339 27.86 23.32 -0.06
N ASP A 340 27.98 24.61 0.30
CA ASP A 340 28.13 25.01 1.69
C ASP A 340 26.83 24.78 2.49
N GLU A 341 25.66 25.01 1.88
CA GLU A 341 24.37 24.68 2.50
C GLU A 341 24.20 23.17 2.67
N MET A 342 24.64 22.35 1.71
CA MET A 342 24.59 20.89 1.85
C MET A 342 25.46 20.41 3.02
N MET A 343 26.65 21.00 3.21
CA MET A 343 27.56 20.60 4.29
C MET A 343 27.07 21.03 5.67
N ASN A 344 26.38 22.17 5.75
CA ASN A 344 25.89 22.71 7.02
C ASN A 344 24.51 22.16 7.42
N ASP A 345 23.64 21.87 6.45
CA ASP A 345 22.23 21.60 6.72
C ASP A 345 21.81 20.15 6.49
N CYS A 346 22.64 19.28 5.90
CA CYS A 346 22.24 17.88 5.62
C CYS A 346 22.86 16.86 6.61
N VAL A 347 22.06 15.87 7.01
CA VAL A 347 22.47 14.73 7.84
C VAL A 347 22.13 13.40 7.17
N TRP A 348 22.99 12.41 7.39
CA TRP A 348 22.78 11.05 6.91
C TRP A 348 21.95 10.25 7.91
N ILE A 349 20.90 9.61 7.42
CA ILE A 349 20.06 8.75 8.24
C ILE A 349 20.56 7.30 8.08
N ALA A 350 20.53 6.54 9.17
CA ALA A 350 21.16 5.22 9.31
C ALA A 350 20.99 4.31 8.08
N SER A 351 22.07 3.59 7.73
CA SER A 351 22.32 2.82 6.49
C SER A 351 22.80 3.62 5.27
N GLY A 352 22.78 4.96 5.30
CA GLY A 352 23.27 5.78 4.18
C GLY A 352 22.36 5.77 2.95
N SER A 353 21.16 5.20 3.07
CA SER A 353 20.16 5.13 2.01
C SER A 353 19.31 6.40 1.89
N GLN A 354 19.34 7.27 2.90
CA GLN A 354 18.54 8.49 2.99
C GLN A 354 19.35 9.68 3.52
N VAL A 355 19.00 10.87 3.04
CA VAL A 355 19.56 12.16 3.46
C VAL A 355 18.41 13.02 3.99
N GLY A 356 18.61 13.64 5.15
CA GLY A 356 17.66 14.58 5.75
C GLY A 356 18.24 15.99 5.84
N ARG A 357 17.42 17.03 5.61
CA ARG A 357 17.80 18.43 5.90
C ARG A 357 17.35 18.82 7.30
N ILE A 358 18.24 19.47 8.04
CA ILE A 358 18.05 19.92 9.42
C ILE A 358 17.23 21.21 9.47
N SER A 359 17.41 22.10 8.49
CA SER A 359 16.71 23.39 8.39
C SER A 359 15.31 23.27 7.76
N ASN A 360 14.46 24.28 8.00
CA ASN A 360 13.04 24.26 7.63
C ASN A 360 12.83 24.77 6.18
N PRO A 361 11.97 24.15 5.36
CA PRO A 361 11.17 22.95 5.64
C PRO A 361 12.06 21.71 5.79
N LYS A 362 11.77 20.90 6.82
CA LYS A 362 12.46 19.61 7.04
C LYS A 362 11.96 18.57 6.05
N TRP A 363 12.88 17.87 5.42
CA TRP A 363 12.59 16.87 4.40
C TRP A 363 13.61 15.73 4.52
N VAL A 364 13.15 14.53 4.19
CA VAL A 364 13.93 13.30 4.17
C VAL A 364 13.72 12.66 2.80
N LEU A 365 14.82 12.44 2.08
CA LEU A 365 14.78 11.90 0.72
C LEU A 365 15.60 10.61 0.61
N PRO A 366 15.21 9.69 -0.30
CA PRO A 366 16.11 8.67 -0.80
C PRO A 366 17.37 9.29 -1.42
N PHE A 367 18.51 8.61 -1.28
CA PHE A 367 19.79 9.12 -1.79
C PHE A 367 19.79 9.37 -3.32
N SER A 368 19.06 8.57 -4.08
CA SER A 368 18.92 8.76 -5.53
C SER A 368 18.21 10.07 -5.88
N GLU A 369 17.12 10.39 -5.18
CA GLU A 369 16.35 11.61 -5.39
C GLU A 369 17.14 12.86 -4.98
N PHE A 370 17.92 12.76 -3.89
CA PHE A 370 18.88 13.80 -3.52
C PHE A 370 19.98 14.00 -4.57
N CYS A 371 20.49 12.92 -5.17
CA CYS A 371 21.46 13.00 -6.28
C CYS A 371 20.85 13.68 -7.51
N ASP A 372 19.61 13.38 -7.85
CA ASP A 372 18.94 13.97 -9.01
C ASP A 372 18.68 15.47 -8.80
N LEU A 373 18.24 15.83 -7.59
CA LEU A 373 18.04 17.23 -7.20
C LEU A 373 19.33 18.04 -7.22
N THR A 374 20.43 17.48 -6.73
CA THR A 374 21.74 18.14 -6.72
C THR A 374 22.51 18.06 -8.05
N ALA A 375 22.16 17.11 -8.92
CA ALA A 375 22.71 17.01 -10.27
C ALA A 375 22.24 18.16 -11.19
N SER A 376 21.13 18.82 -10.83
CA SER A 376 20.69 20.06 -11.50
C SER A 376 21.58 21.27 -11.17
N CYS A 377 22.25 21.24 -10.02
CA CYS A 377 23.21 22.27 -9.59
C CYS A 377 24.60 21.98 -10.15
N ALA A 378 25.31 23.03 -10.57
CA ALA A 378 26.67 22.92 -11.05
C ALA A 378 27.52 24.08 -10.56
N SER A 379 28.59 23.77 -9.84
CA SER A 379 29.57 24.75 -9.40
C SER A 379 30.73 24.84 -10.39
N ARG A 380 31.28 26.04 -10.53
CA ARG A 380 32.54 26.27 -11.26
C ARG A 380 33.68 26.08 -10.29
N VAL A 381 34.44 25.00 -10.46
CA VAL A 381 35.64 24.74 -9.66
C VAL A 381 36.85 25.07 -10.51
N GLU A 382 37.80 25.82 -9.95
CA GLU A 382 39.08 26.10 -10.59
C GLU A 382 40.02 24.95 -10.23
N GLY A 383 40.47 24.18 -11.23
CA GLY A 383 41.43 23.10 -11.01
C GLY A 383 42.83 23.65 -10.72
N ASP A 384 43.71 22.80 -10.19
CA ASP A 384 45.13 23.15 -9.95
C ASP A 384 45.88 23.59 -11.23
N ASP A 385 45.31 23.31 -12.41
CA ASP A 385 45.76 23.76 -13.72
C ASP A 385 45.23 25.16 -14.12
N GLY A 386 44.53 25.85 -13.21
CA GLY A 386 43.89 27.14 -13.44
C GLY A 386 42.67 27.08 -14.36
N ARG A 387 42.21 25.89 -14.76
CA ARG A 387 41.06 25.75 -15.66
C ARG A 387 39.78 25.64 -14.86
N ARG A 388 38.82 26.53 -15.16
CA ARG A 388 37.47 26.49 -14.60
C ARG A 388 36.67 25.36 -15.23
N ARG A 389 36.30 24.37 -14.44
CA ARG A 389 35.50 23.22 -14.86
C ARG A 389 34.14 23.26 -14.18
N ARG A 390 33.11 22.89 -14.91
CA ARG A 390 31.75 22.75 -14.38
C ARG A 390 31.63 21.34 -13.79
N VAL A 391 31.50 21.24 -12.46
CA VAL A 391 31.41 19.97 -11.76
C VAL A 391 30.02 19.82 -11.15
N LEU A 392 29.39 18.68 -11.41
CA LEU A 392 28.09 18.32 -10.85
C LEU A 392 28.28 17.92 -9.38
N HIS A 393 27.45 18.44 -8.48
CA HIS A 393 27.61 18.27 -7.03
C HIS A 393 27.53 16.81 -6.56
N ALA A 394 26.86 15.94 -7.31
CA ALA A 394 26.78 14.50 -6.99
C ALA A 394 28.09 13.73 -7.29
N VAL A 395 28.97 14.25 -8.16
CA VAL A 395 30.20 13.56 -8.58
C VAL A 395 31.30 13.68 -7.52
N THR A 396 31.39 14.82 -6.82
CA THR A 396 32.36 15.08 -5.74
C THR A 396 32.26 14.04 -4.61
N TRP A 397 31.06 13.55 -4.30
CA TRP A 397 30.85 12.57 -3.23
C TRP A 397 31.08 11.10 -3.62
N LYS A 398 30.88 10.73 -4.89
CA LYS A 398 31.26 9.39 -5.37
C LYS A 398 32.78 9.17 -5.31
N GLN A 399 33.56 10.24 -5.46
CA GLN A 399 35.01 10.19 -5.37
C GLN A 399 35.52 10.20 -3.91
N SER A 400 34.72 10.68 -2.95
CA SER A 400 35.09 10.75 -1.53
C SER A 400 34.73 9.51 -0.70
N ARG A 401 34.37 8.35 -1.31
CA ARG A 401 34.09 7.08 -0.61
C ARG A 401 35.26 6.54 0.24
N THR A 402 36.38 7.25 0.29
CA THR A 402 37.50 7.03 1.22
C THR A 402 37.34 7.74 2.57
N ALA A 403 36.39 8.67 2.74
CA ALA A 403 36.15 9.37 4.01
C ALA A 403 35.23 8.57 4.93
N LYS A 404 35.73 8.17 6.10
CA LYS A 404 34.99 7.47 7.16
C LYS A 404 33.79 8.31 7.64
N PRO A 405 32.67 7.67 8.06
CA PRO A 405 31.50 8.38 8.57
C PRO A 405 31.85 9.20 9.82
N CYS A 406 31.51 10.49 9.81
CA CYS A 406 31.55 11.35 10.98
C CYS A 406 30.45 10.94 11.97
N THR A 407 30.83 10.22 13.02
CA THR A 407 30.01 10.13 14.24
C THR A 407 30.26 11.41 15.06
N HIS A 408 29.34 12.37 15.01
CA HIS A 408 29.38 13.49 15.96
C HIS A 408 28.97 13.00 17.35
N ALA A 409 29.98 12.83 18.21
CA ALA A 409 29.82 12.78 19.65
C ALA A 409 29.31 14.14 20.16
N HIS A 410 28.40 14.10 21.13
CA HIS A 410 27.95 15.26 21.88
C HIS A 410 29.13 15.93 22.59
N SER A 411 29.31 17.23 22.33
CA SER A 411 30.15 18.11 23.16
C SER A 411 29.25 19.10 23.89
N THR A 412 29.17 18.98 25.22
CA THR A 412 28.72 20.04 26.13
C THR A 412 29.89 20.99 26.45
N PRO A 413 29.67 22.31 26.60
CA PRO A 413 30.74 23.30 26.80
C PRO A 413 31.00 23.66 28.28
N ASP A 414 32.07 24.46 28.47
CA ASP A 414 32.59 25.14 29.68
C ASP A 414 33.49 24.32 30.61
N ARG A 415 34.67 24.79 31.10
CA ARG A 415 35.35 26.10 31.13
C ARG A 415 36.86 25.88 31.52
N PRO A 416 37.73 26.89 31.76
CA PRO A 416 39.05 26.97 31.13
C PRO A 416 40.28 26.81 32.05
N GLN A 417 41.44 26.67 31.39
CA GLN A 417 42.80 27.09 31.76
C GLN A 417 43.39 26.70 33.13
N SER A 418 44.44 25.87 33.09
CA SER A 418 45.75 26.17 33.68
C SER A 418 46.80 25.12 33.25
N ALA A 419 47.84 25.58 32.55
CA ALA A 419 49.17 24.95 32.55
C ALA A 419 49.85 25.28 33.91
N PRO A 420 51.00 24.68 34.34
CA PRO A 420 52.06 24.15 33.48
C PRO A 420 52.92 22.96 34.01
N THR A 421 53.80 22.50 33.11
CA THR A 421 55.18 21.98 33.32
C THR A 421 55.49 20.59 33.91
N LEU A 422 56.48 19.99 33.21
CA LEU A 422 57.66 19.24 33.69
C LEU A 422 57.57 17.71 33.91
N THR A 423 58.23 17.01 32.97
CA THR A 423 59.21 15.92 33.16
C THR A 423 58.99 14.90 34.29
N ALA A 424 58.86 13.63 33.92
CA ALA A 424 59.97 12.68 33.78
C ALA A 424 59.51 11.46 32.96
#